data_AF-A0AAU9KKH9-F1
#
_entry.id   AF-A0AAU9KKH9-F1
#
_cell.length_a   1.000
_cell.length_b   1.000
_cell.length_c   1.000
_cell.angle_alpha   90.00
_cell.angle_beta   90.00
_cell.angle_gamma   90.00
#
_symmetry.space_group_name_H-M   'P 1'
#
loop_
_entity.id
_entity.type
_entity.pdbx_description
1 polymer ?
#
loop_
_entity_poly.entity_id
_entity_poly.type
_entity_poly.pdbx_seq_one_letter_code
_entity_poly.pdbx_strand_id
1 'polypeptide(L)' 'MTKNPVNHGRAKHIDIKYHHIRDEFKRGEVEIEHCDTSIMLADILTKAIPGPRHKDLTAALGIHASLH' A
#
# COMPACT_ATOMS: atom_id res chain seq x y z
N MET A 1 -13.59 16.49 27.67
CA MET A 1 -13.09 15.44 26.76
C MET A 1 -14.26 14.60 26.29
N THR A 2 -14.78 14.89 25.11
CA THR A 2 -15.96 14.22 24.55
C THR A 2 -15.58 12.81 24.07
N LYS A 3 -15.86 11.80 24.91
CA LYS A 3 -15.86 10.39 24.52
C LYS A 3 -17.10 10.14 23.67
N ASN A 4 -16.93 10.09 22.34
CA ASN A 4 -17.98 9.60 21.45
C ASN A 4 -17.83 8.06 21.35
N PRO A 5 -18.65 7.25 22.07
CA PRO A 5 -18.38 5.83 22.28
C PRO A 5 -18.70 4.95 21.07
N VAL A 6 -19.38 5.51 20.07
CA VAL A 6 -20.04 4.72 19.00
C VAL A 6 -19.14 4.49 17.78
N ASN A 7 -18.01 5.19 17.67
CA ASN A 7 -17.17 5.17 16.46
C ASN A 7 -15.82 4.43 16.62
N HIS A 8 -15.51 3.92 17.81
CA HIS A 8 -14.18 3.34 18.09
C HIS A 8 -13.84 2.09 17.28
N GLY A 9 -14.81 1.27 16.89
CA GLY A 9 -14.54 0.04 16.12
C GLY A 9 -14.10 0.29 14.68
N ARG A 10 -14.66 1.31 14.02
CA ARG A 10 -14.42 1.58 12.59
C ARG A 10 -13.05 2.19 12.32
N ALA A 11 -12.53 3.03 13.22
CA ALA A 11 -11.23 3.67 13.04
C ALA A 11 -10.06 2.90 13.68
N LYS A 12 -10.33 1.91 14.55
CA LYS A 12 -9.29 1.15 15.27
C LYS A 12 -8.20 0.59 14.35
N HIS A 13 -8.56 0.09 13.18
CA HIS A 13 -7.60 -0.47 12.23
C HIS A 13 -6.66 0.59 11.64
N ILE A 14 -7.11 1.84 11.53
CA ILE A 14 -6.30 2.98 11.08
C ILE A 14 -5.33 3.35 12.21
N ASP A 15 -5.84 3.51 13.42
CA ASP A 15 -5.03 3.89 14.59
C ASP A 15 -3.90 2.90 14.84
N ILE A 16 -4.20 1.58 14.81
CA ILE A 16 -3.20 0.53 15.00
C ILE A 16 -2.11 0.60 13.93
N LYS A 17 -2.49 0.70 12.65
CA LYS A 17 -1.53 0.77 11.53
C LYS A 17 -0.67 2.02 11.61
N TYR A 18 -1.29 3.16 11.95
CA TYR A 18 -0.58 4.43 12.08
C TYR A 18 0.50 4.36 13.18
N HIS A 19 0.14 3.86 14.37
CA HIS A 19 1.09 3.74 15.46
C HIS A 19 2.24 2.79 15.12
N HIS A 20 1.93 1.63 14.54
CA HIS A 20 2.95 0.68 14.10
C HIS A 20 3.94 1.31 13.10
N ILE A 21 3.45 1.88 11.99
CA ILE A 21 4.30 2.48 10.96
C ILE A 21 5.14 3.62 11.54
N ARG A 22 4.56 4.45 12.42
CA ARG A 22 5.29 5.54 13.07
C ARG A 22 6.43 5.03 13.95
N ASP A 23 6.22 3.92 14.64
CA ASP A 23 7.25 3.33 15.50
C ASP A 23 8.34 2.64 14.68
N GLU A 24 8.02 2.00 13.55
CA GLU A 24 9.04 1.51 12.58
C GLU A 24 9.90 2.66 12.03
N PHE A 25 9.23 3.74 11.61
CA PHE A 25 9.90 4.93 11.06
C PHE A 25 10.85 5.56 12.09
N LYS A 26 10.42 5.69 13.35
CA LYS A 26 11.27 6.20 14.44
C LYS A 26 12.48 5.31 14.74
N ARG A 27 12.37 4.00 14.53
CA ARG A 27 13.49 3.07 14.67
C ARG A 27 14.46 3.12 13.48
N GLY A 28 14.07 3.78 12.39
CA GLY A 28 14.86 3.86 11.17
C GLY A 28 14.78 2.59 10.31
N GLU A 29 13.84 1.68 10.60
CA GLU A 29 13.64 0.43 9.87
C GLU A 29 12.83 0.63 8.58
N VAL A 30 12.09 1.75 8.49
CA VAL A 30 11.24 2.09 7.36
C VAL A 30 11.38 3.57 7.04
N GLU A 31 11.49 3.89 5.75
CA GLU A 31 11.38 5.25 5.21
C GLU A 31 10.04 5.45 4.51
N ILE A 32 9.49 6.65 4.58
CA ILE A 32 8.20 6.99 3.95
C ILE A 32 8.48 7.94 2.80
N GLU A 33 8.23 7.45 1.58
CA GLU A 33 8.34 8.21 0.35
C GLU A 33 7.01 8.22 -0.41
N HIS A 34 6.73 9.34 -1.08
CA HIS A 34 5.59 9.41 -1.98
C HIS A 34 5.90 8.65 -3.27
N CYS A 35 4.98 7.78 -3.68
CA CYS A 35 5.07 7.01 -4.91
C CYS A 35 3.82 7.30 -5.76
N ASP A 36 4.03 7.80 -6.97
CA ASP A 36 2.91 8.07 -7.88
C ASP A 36 2.17 6.78 -8.25
N THR A 37 0.84 6.87 -8.33
CA THR A 37 0.00 5.70 -8.68
C THR A 37 0.36 5.12 -10.06
N SER A 38 0.93 5.94 -10.95
CA SER A 38 1.43 5.52 -12.27
C SER A 38 2.67 4.63 -12.21
N ILE A 39 3.36 4.55 -11.08
CA ILE A 39 4.56 3.71 -10.89
C ILE A 39 4.47 2.76 -9.69
N MET A 40 3.37 2.78 -8.94
CA MET A 40 3.15 1.90 -7.78
C MET A 40 3.01 0.43 -8.20
N LEU A 41 4.12 -0.30 -8.23
CA LEU A 41 4.17 -1.72 -8.63
C LEU A 41 3.30 -2.62 -7.75
N ALA A 42 3.14 -2.28 -6.47
CA ALA A 42 2.31 -3.02 -5.52
C ALA A 42 0.82 -3.08 -5.90
N ASP A 43 0.35 -2.22 -6.80
CA ASP A 43 -1.04 -2.22 -7.28
C ASP A 43 -1.42 -3.54 -7.95
N ILE A 44 -0.46 -4.25 -8.57
CA ILE A 44 -0.72 -5.56 -9.19
C ILE A 44 -1.16 -6.62 -8.17
N LEU A 45 -0.71 -6.51 -6.91
CA LEU A 45 -0.98 -7.49 -5.85
C LEU A 45 -2.16 -7.11 -4.97
N THR A 46 -2.59 -5.84 -5.03
CA THR A 46 -3.53 -5.28 -4.05
C THR A 46 -4.83 -4.78 -4.66
N LYS A 47 -4.88 -4.58 -5.98
CA LYS A 47 -6.03 -4.00 -6.69
C LYS A 47 -6.42 -4.85 -7.90
N ALA A 48 -7.71 -4.82 -8.22
CA ALA A 48 -8.21 -5.24 -9.52
C ALA A 48 -7.96 -4.10 -10.53
N ILE A 49 -6.92 -4.22 -11.35
CA ILE A 49 -6.51 -3.20 -12.32
C ILE A 49 -6.91 -3.59 -13.76
N PRO A 50 -7.23 -2.61 -14.65
CA PRO A 50 -7.53 -2.89 -16.05
C PRO A 50 -6.38 -3.57 -16.78
N GLY A 51 -6.71 -4.42 -17.76
CA GLY A 51 -5.75 -5.23 -18.51
C GLY A 51 -4.54 -4.47 -19.08
N PRO A 52 -4.70 -3.28 -19.70
CA PRO A 52 -3.55 -2.48 -20.16
C PRO A 52 -2.60 -2.11 -19.03
N ARG A 53 -3.13 -1.58 -17.93
CA ARG A 53 -2.35 -1.20 -16.75
C ARG A 53 -1.66 -2.40 -16.09
N HIS A 54 -2.33 -3.55 -16.06
CA HIS A 54 -1.75 -4.79 -15.57
C HIS A 54 -0.53 -5.20 -16.40
N LYS A 55 -0.61 -5.11 -17.73
CA LYS A 55 0.52 -5.43 -18.62
C LYS A 55 1.70 -4.50 -18.38
N ASP A 56 1.47 -3.20 -18.26
CA ASP A 56 2.53 -2.21 -17.99
C ASP A 56 3.26 -2.52 -16.68
N LEU A 57 2.50 -2.79 -15.60
CA LEU A 57 3.08 -3.13 -14.29
C LEU A 57 3.78 -4.49 -14.30
N THR A 58 3.23 -5.49 -15.00
CA THR A 58 3.84 -6.82 -15.15
C THR A 58 5.19 -6.74 -15.87
N ALA A 59 5.27 -5.94 -16.93
CA ALA A 59 6.52 -5.67 -17.63
C ALA A 59 7.53 -4.94 -16.73
N ALA A 60 7.08 -3.94 -15.96
CA ALA A 60 7.95 -3.23 -15.00
C ALA A 60 8.44 -4.13 -13.85
N LEU A 61 7.71 -5.19 -13.48
CA LEU A 61 8.17 -6.23 -12.54
C LEU A 61 9.17 -7.22 -13.17
N GLY A 62 9.46 -7.13 -14.47
CA GLY A 62 10.32 -8.09 -15.18
C GLY A 62 9.65 -9.43 -15.46
N ILE A 63 8.33 -9.53 -15.32
CA ILE A 63 7.57 -10.73 -15.65
C ILE A 63 7.32 -10.70 -17.16
N HIS A 64 8.21 -11.34 -17.92
CA HIS A 64 8.05 -11.52 -19.36
C HIS A 64 7.52 -12.94 -19.64
N ALA A 65 6.63 -13.06 -20.62
CA ALA A 65 6.32 -14.37 -21.18
C ALA A 65 7.61 -14.90 -21.82
N SER A 66 8.17 -15.98 -21.26
CA SER A 66 9.26 -16.70 -21.90
C SER A 66 8.71 -17.26 -23.22
N LEU A 67 9.19 -16.74 -24.34
CA LEU A 67 9.03 -17.37 -25.64
C LEU A 67 9.85 -18.66 -25.60
N HIS A 68 9.16 -19.78 -25.57
CA HIS A 68 9.73 -21.10 -25.78
C HIS A 68 9.52 -21.52 -27.24
#